data_AF-A0A242L1M7-F1
#
_entry.id   AF-A0A242L1M7-F1
#
_cell.length_a   1.000
_cell.length_b   1.000
_cell.length_c   1.000
_cell.angle_alpha   90.00
_cell.angle_beta   90.00
_cell.angle_gamma   90.00
#
_symmetry.space_group_name_H-M   'P 1'
#
loop_
_entity.id
_entity.type
_entity.pdbx_description
1 polymer ?
#
loop_
_entity_poly.entity_id
_entity_poly.type
_entity_poly.pdbx_seq_one_letter_code
_entity_poly.pdbx_strand_id
1 'polypeptide(L)'
;MGLLKLISNRISAEWKEVFNKNVDYLDGLETRLSNKDKSTNSRIDNLVLNSGGDSPNEVIDARVNIDGEMFETLQSRLNETERSTKENILSLKSMQSDTRDQVNQLNDSVATLVGGGGEAIDLYVSASIGSDQTGNGTEERPFATIQTAVNQIPLIVVQGVTIWIDDGVYLEDVVIKNISFTTIRIRPQNNTTGIDPSTSDLPVKVRSIGFYQCKGYFQVSSIQFVDQINGLLFEGYSYGLLVEQGGYLAVERCKFAEDTRNRNAMGAYCGGMSAMNLYTTTYFYRQNIAIHTKLMGQVNLSSIKGSENTKGVRCLAAIVRGTLPSNFASTPTEVVENGLIITKGTVLS
;
A
#
# COMPACT_ATOMS: atom_id res chain seq x y z
N MET A 1 -11.34 79.95 -25.96
CA MET A 1 -11.99 81.25 -26.18
C MET A 1 -12.55 81.20 -27.59
N GLY A 2 -13.86 81.18 -27.75
CA GLY A 2 -14.50 80.96 -29.06
C GLY A 2 -14.23 82.12 -30.03
N LEU A 3 -14.34 81.83 -31.33
CA LEU A 3 -14.15 82.83 -32.37
C LEU A 3 -15.25 83.91 -32.29
N LEU A 4 -14.86 85.18 -32.35
CA LEU A 4 -15.78 86.30 -32.15
C LEU A 4 -16.48 86.71 -33.46
N LYS A 5 -17.81 86.73 -33.44
CA LYS A 5 -18.64 87.23 -34.54
C LYS A 5 -18.56 88.76 -34.67
N LEU A 6 -18.68 89.26 -35.90
CA LEU A 6 -18.73 90.70 -36.18
C LEU A 6 -20.17 91.20 -36.09
N ILE A 7 -20.48 91.98 -35.04
CA ILE A 7 -21.85 92.44 -34.74
C ILE A 7 -22.02 93.97 -34.91
N SER A 8 -20.97 94.79 -34.74
CA SER A 8 -21.12 96.26 -34.55
C SER A 8 -20.30 97.20 -35.47
N ASN A 9 -19.91 96.80 -36.68
CA ASN A 9 -19.14 97.67 -37.60
C ASN A 9 -19.93 98.19 -38.83
N ARG A 10 -19.38 99.17 -39.57
CA ARG A 10 -20.00 99.81 -40.77
C ARG A 10 -19.91 98.99 -42.07
N ILE A 11 -19.58 97.70 -41.99
CA ILE A 11 -19.43 96.80 -43.15
C ILE A 11 -20.81 96.34 -43.65
N SER A 12 -20.94 96.05 -44.95
CA SER A 12 -22.20 95.59 -45.56
C SER A 12 -22.74 94.32 -44.88
N ALA A 13 -24.06 94.23 -44.78
CA ALA A 13 -24.74 93.16 -44.05
C ALA A 13 -24.40 91.76 -44.61
N GLU A 14 -24.29 91.64 -45.94
CA GLU A 14 -23.96 90.38 -46.62
C GLU A 14 -22.58 89.84 -46.22
N TRP A 15 -21.57 90.71 -46.11
CA TRP A 15 -20.22 90.31 -45.69
C TRP A 15 -20.18 89.82 -44.25
N LYS A 16 -20.95 90.46 -43.36
CA LYS A 16 -21.08 90.02 -41.97
C LYS A 16 -21.72 88.65 -41.85
N GLU A 17 -22.75 88.39 -42.66
CA GLU A 17 -23.43 87.10 -42.65
C GLU A 17 -22.49 85.98 -43.10
N VAL A 18 -21.75 86.19 -44.19
CA VAL A 18 -20.75 85.22 -44.68
C VAL A 18 -19.65 84.99 -43.65
N PHE A 19 -19.09 86.06 -43.07
CA PHE A 19 -18.06 85.95 -42.04
C PHE A 19 -18.57 85.19 -40.80
N ASN A 20 -19.75 85.54 -40.29
CA ASN A 20 -20.30 84.91 -39.10
C ASN A 20 -20.69 83.44 -39.33
N LYS A 21 -21.16 83.07 -40.55
CA LYS A 21 -21.36 81.67 -40.94
C LYS A 21 -20.05 80.89 -40.96
N ASN A 22 -18.95 81.50 -41.43
CA ASN A 22 -17.63 80.87 -41.39
C ASN A 22 -17.13 80.70 -39.95
N VAL A 23 -17.38 81.68 -39.07
CA VAL A 23 -17.09 81.59 -37.63
C VAL A 23 -17.86 80.43 -36.99
N ASP A 24 -19.16 80.31 -37.26
CA ASP A 24 -19.98 79.19 -36.74
C ASP A 24 -19.50 77.83 -37.23
N TYR A 25 -19.10 77.75 -38.50
CA TYR A 25 -18.54 76.52 -39.08
C TYR A 25 -17.21 76.13 -38.40
N LEU A 26 -16.36 77.10 -38.10
CA LEU A 26 -15.07 76.88 -37.44
C LEU A 26 -15.23 76.46 -35.98
N ASP A 27 -16.11 77.11 -35.21
CA ASP A 27 -16.42 76.71 -33.82
C ASP A 27 -17.01 75.28 -33.77
N GLY A 28 -17.86 74.93 -34.74
CA GLY A 28 -18.41 73.58 -34.90
C GLY A 28 -17.36 72.53 -35.29
N LEU A 29 -16.28 72.92 -35.98
CA LEU A 29 -15.14 72.05 -36.26
C LEU A 29 -14.27 71.85 -35.02
N GLU A 30 -13.95 72.92 -34.29
CA GLU A 30 -13.15 72.86 -33.07
C GLU A 30 -13.79 71.92 -32.03
N THR A 31 -15.11 72.05 -31.84
CA THR A 31 -15.86 71.20 -30.91
C THR A 31 -15.81 69.72 -31.30
N ARG A 32 -15.99 69.41 -32.60
CA ARG A 32 -15.91 68.03 -33.10
C ARG A 32 -14.52 67.44 -32.95
N LEU A 33 -13.48 68.23 -33.22
CA LEU A 33 -12.10 67.80 -33.09
C LEU A 33 -11.77 67.49 -31.62
N SER A 34 -12.13 68.40 -30.70
CA SER A 34 -11.92 68.20 -29.26
C SER A 34 -12.61 66.93 -28.72
N ASN A 35 -13.84 66.66 -29.17
CA ASN A 35 -14.57 65.45 -28.78
C ASN A 35 -13.90 64.18 -29.34
N LYS A 36 -13.40 64.23 -30.58
CA LYS A 36 -12.68 63.12 -31.20
C LYS A 36 -11.34 62.86 -30.50
N ASP A 37 -10.62 63.90 -30.11
CA ASP A 37 -9.37 63.78 -29.37
C ASP A 37 -9.58 63.13 -28.01
N LYS A 38 -10.60 63.58 -27.25
CA LYS A 38 -10.97 62.94 -25.97
C LYS A 38 -11.31 61.46 -26.14
N SER A 39 -12.13 61.11 -27.14
CA SER A 39 -12.49 59.72 -27.42
C SER A 39 -11.28 58.88 -27.83
N THR A 40 -10.35 59.45 -28.60
CA THR A 40 -9.12 58.78 -29.03
C THR A 40 -8.18 58.56 -27.84
N ASN A 41 -7.99 59.56 -26.98
CA ASN A 41 -7.17 59.44 -25.77
C ASN A 41 -7.74 58.40 -24.82
N SER A 42 -9.05 58.36 -24.57
CA SER A 42 -9.68 57.30 -23.76
C SER A 42 -9.51 55.90 -24.37
N ARG A 43 -9.41 55.77 -25.70
CA ARG A 43 -9.10 54.48 -26.34
C ARG A 43 -7.63 54.08 -26.18
N ILE A 44 -6.72 55.06 -26.17
CA ILE A 44 -5.28 54.83 -25.96
C ILE A 44 -5.00 54.47 -24.50
N ASP A 45 -5.63 55.13 -23.53
CA ASP A 45 -5.49 54.84 -22.09
C ASP A 45 -5.93 53.41 -21.74
N ASN A 46 -6.93 52.87 -22.44
CA ASN A 46 -7.36 51.49 -22.28
C ASN A 46 -6.41 50.44 -22.89
N LEU A 47 -5.39 50.86 -23.65
CA LEU A 47 -4.40 49.99 -24.28
C LEU A 47 -3.04 50.01 -23.57
N VAL A 48 -2.73 51.07 -22.82
CA VAL A 48 -1.42 51.27 -22.18
C VAL A 48 -1.53 51.02 -20.67
N LEU A 49 -0.99 49.89 -20.20
CA LEU A 49 -1.14 49.42 -18.82
C LEU A 49 -0.03 49.91 -17.84
N ASN A 50 1.12 50.38 -18.34
CA ASN A 50 2.16 51.05 -17.54
C ASN A 50 3.22 51.69 -18.46
N SER A 51 3.67 52.91 -18.15
CA SER A 51 4.90 53.50 -18.69
C SER A 51 5.90 53.70 -17.55
N GLY A 52 6.97 52.89 -17.49
CA GLY A 52 8.05 53.08 -16.53
C GLY A 52 9.20 52.08 -16.69
N GLY A 53 10.38 52.58 -17.09
CA GLY A 53 11.64 51.85 -17.28
C GLY A 53 12.59 52.59 -18.23
N ASP A 54 13.87 52.19 -18.29
CA ASP A 54 14.99 52.87 -18.99
C ASP A 54 14.82 53.04 -20.53
N SER A 55 13.67 52.67 -21.09
CA SER A 55 13.27 52.99 -22.46
C SER A 55 11.82 53.50 -22.45
N PRO A 56 11.58 54.82 -22.63
CA PRO A 56 10.25 55.42 -22.44
C PRO A 56 9.18 55.04 -23.47
N ASN A 57 9.51 54.27 -24.51
CA ASN A 57 8.72 54.20 -25.74
C ASN A 57 8.47 52.78 -26.30
N GLU A 58 8.67 51.71 -25.53
CA GLU A 58 8.26 50.37 -25.99
C GLU A 58 6.78 50.13 -25.70
N VAL A 59 5.93 50.37 -26.70
CA VAL A 59 4.54 49.94 -26.67
C VAL A 59 4.52 48.44 -26.95
N ILE A 60 4.46 47.62 -25.89
CA ILE A 60 4.26 46.18 -26.04
C ILE A 60 2.80 45.97 -26.48
N ASP A 61 2.60 45.32 -27.63
CA ASP A 61 1.26 45.01 -28.14
C ASP A 61 0.50 44.17 -27.09
N ALA A 62 -0.62 44.69 -26.60
CA ALA A 62 -1.44 44.02 -25.57
C ALA A 62 -1.98 42.66 -26.05
N ARG A 63 -1.86 42.35 -27.34
CA ARG A 63 -2.18 41.05 -27.92
C ARG A 63 -1.05 40.05 -27.81
N VAL A 64 0.13 40.42 -27.30
CA VAL A 64 1.26 39.50 -27.13
C VAL A 64 1.26 38.93 -25.71
N ASN A 65 1.35 37.60 -25.58
CA ASN A 65 1.46 36.93 -24.27
C ASN A 65 2.92 36.89 -23.76
N ILE A 66 3.12 36.30 -22.58
CA ILE A 66 4.45 36.21 -21.94
C ILE A 66 5.44 35.34 -22.73
N ASP A 67 4.94 34.46 -23.58
CA ASP A 67 5.74 33.58 -24.45
C ASP A 67 6.03 34.20 -25.82
N GLY A 68 5.57 35.44 -26.06
CA GLY A 68 5.78 36.17 -27.31
C GLY A 68 4.78 35.83 -28.43
N GLU A 69 3.71 35.09 -28.14
CA GLU A 69 2.66 34.75 -29.11
C GLU A 69 1.71 35.94 -29.31
N MET A 70 1.48 36.33 -30.57
CA MET A 70 0.58 37.43 -30.95
C MET A 70 -0.82 36.91 -31.28
N PHE A 71 -1.83 37.45 -30.61
CA PHE A 71 -3.24 37.11 -30.80
C PHE A 71 -3.93 38.10 -31.75
N GLU A 72 -5.03 37.68 -32.38
CA GLU A 72 -5.80 38.56 -33.29
C GLU A 72 -6.38 39.78 -32.57
N THR A 73 -6.89 39.55 -31.35
CA THR A 73 -7.51 40.58 -30.51
C THR A 73 -7.07 40.42 -29.06
N LEU A 74 -7.17 41.51 -28.27
CA LEU A 74 -6.94 41.47 -26.82
C LEU A 74 -7.91 40.50 -26.13
N GLN A 75 -9.17 40.44 -26.58
CA GLN A 75 -10.16 39.51 -26.04
C GLN A 75 -9.74 38.06 -26.23
N SER A 76 -9.19 37.70 -27.40
CA SER A 76 -8.70 36.35 -27.68
C SER A 76 -7.58 35.96 -26.71
N ARG A 77 -6.63 36.87 -26.46
CA ARG A 77 -5.55 36.65 -25.49
C ARG A 77 -6.08 36.47 -24.06
N LEU A 78 -7.02 37.32 -23.64
CA LEU A 78 -7.62 37.25 -22.30
C LEU A 78 -8.36 35.93 -22.11
N ASN A 79 -9.19 35.53 -23.07
CA ASN A 79 -9.92 34.26 -23.03
C ASN A 79 -8.96 33.05 -22.96
N GLU A 80 -7.88 33.06 -23.74
CA GLU A 80 -6.89 31.99 -23.71
C GLU A 80 -6.15 31.93 -22.37
N THR A 81 -5.79 33.09 -21.82
CA THR A 81 -5.16 33.20 -20.50
C THR A 81 -6.09 32.68 -19.39
N GLU A 82 -7.37 33.03 -19.42
CA GLU A 82 -8.38 32.54 -18.47
C GLU A 82 -8.58 31.03 -18.59
N ARG A 83 -8.60 30.50 -19.83
CA ARG A 83 -8.70 29.06 -20.10
C ARG A 83 -7.49 28.30 -19.55
N SER A 84 -6.28 28.75 -19.88
CA SER A 84 -5.03 28.17 -19.38
C SER A 84 -4.94 28.23 -17.85
N THR A 85 -5.33 29.37 -17.26
CA THR A 85 -5.37 29.53 -15.80
C THR A 85 -6.35 28.55 -15.16
N LYS A 86 -7.53 28.34 -15.75
CA LYS A 86 -8.51 27.36 -15.29
C LYS A 86 -7.97 25.93 -15.36
N GLU A 87 -7.32 25.56 -16.47
CA GLU A 87 -6.71 24.24 -16.66
C GLU A 87 -5.59 24.00 -15.61
N ASN A 88 -4.73 24.99 -15.39
CA ASN A 88 -3.69 24.94 -14.36
C ASN A 88 -4.28 24.79 -12.95
N ILE A 89 -5.37 25.52 -12.63
CA ILE A 89 -6.06 25.38 -11.33
C ILE A 89 -6.65 23.98 -11.16
N LEU A 90 -7.23 23.39 -12.21
CA LEU A 90 -7.76 22.02 -12.16
C LEU A 90 -6.65 20.98 -11.96
N SER A 91 -5.53 21.13 -12.67
CA SER A 91 -4.35 20.28 -12.48
C SER A 91 -3.78 20.40 -11.07
N LEU A 92 -3.62 21.62 -10.55
CA LEU A 92 -3.17 21.88 -9.18
C LEU A 92 -4.11 21.26 -8.13
N LYS A 93 -5.42 21.33 -8.33
CA LYS A 93 -6.40 20.67 -7.44
C LYS A 93 -6.24 19.15 -7.44
N SER A 94 -6.01 18.53 -8.61
CA SER A 94 -5.75 17.10 -8.72
C SER A 94 -4.49 16.72 -7.94
N MET A 95 -3.37 17.41 -8.21
CA MET A 95 -2.10 17.16 -7.52
C MET A 95 -2.21 17.38 -6.00
N GLN A 96 -2.99 18.38 -5.55
CA GLN A 96 -3.24 18.61 -4.12
C GLN A 96 -4.02 17.46 -3.48
N SER A 97 -4.99 16.87 -4.19
CA SER A 97 -5.71 15.68 -3.73
C SER A 97 -4.77 14.48 -3.61
N ASP A 98 -3.97 14.22 -4.64
CA ASP A 98 -3.02 13.10 -4.66
C ASP A 98 -1.97 13.26 -3.54
N THR A 99 -1.47 14.49 -3.33
CA THR A 99 -0.54 14.81 -2.24
C THR A 99 -1.17 14.57 -0.86
N ARG A 100 -2.45 14.94 -0.68
CA ARG A 100 -3.17 14.70 0.56
C ARG A 100 -3.29 13.20 0.84
N ASP A 101 -3.60 12.41 -0.17
CA ASP A 101 -3.73 10.95 -0.05
C ASP A 101 -2.38 10.30 0.30
N GLN A 102 -1.28 10.75 -0.32
CA GLN A 102 0.07 10.30 0.02
C GLN A 102 0.48 10.66 1.45
N VAL A 103 0.16 11.88 1.91
CA VAL A 103 0.44 12.31 3.29
C VAL A 103 -0.37 11.50 4.30
N ASN A 104 -1.62 11.15 3.99
CA ASN A 104 -2.42 10.27 4.85
C ASN A 104 -1.79 8.88 4.96
N GLN A 105 -1.41 8.27 3.82
CA GLN A 105 -0.72 6.97 3.81
C GLN A 105 0.60 6.99 4.61
N LEU A 106 1.36 8.08 4.52
CA LEU A 106 2.58 8.27 5.32
C LEU A 106 2.28 8.35 6.81
N ASN A 107 1.26 9.12 7.20
CA ASN A 107 0.86 9.23 8.60
C ASN A 107 0.42 7.87 9.18
N ASP A 108 -0.33 7.08 8.42
CA ASP A 108 -0.76 5.74 8.83
C ASP A 108 0.45 4.79 8.99
N SER A 109 1.41 4.87 8.08
CA SER A 109 2.67 4.11 8.15
C SER A 109 3.49 4.50 9.39
N VAL A 110 3.59 5.79 9.69
CA VAL A 110 4.30 6.29 10.88
C VAL A 110 3.59 5.87 12.16
N ALA A 111 2.27 6.02 12.23
CA ALA A 111 1.46 5.60 13.38
C ALA A 111 1.66 4.11 13.67
N THR A 112 1.77 3.30 12.62
CA THR A 112 2.05 1.88 12.70
C THR A 112 3.40 1.56 13.32
N LEU A 113 4.43 2.33 12.97
CA LEU A 113 5.79 2.17 13.47
C LEU A 113 5.95 2.64 14.92
N VAL A 114 5.33 3.76 15.30
CA VAL A 114 5.51 4.37 16.63
C VAL A 114 4.53 3.84 17.69
N GLY A 115 3.61 2.95 17.31
CA GLY A 115 2.59 2.43 18.23
C GLY A 115 1.58 3.49 18.70
N GLY A 116 1.44 4.57 17.92
CA GLY A 116 0.49 5.65 18.17
C GLY A 116 -0.92 5.35 17.69
N GLY A 117 -1.06 4.39 16.76
CA GLY A 117 -2.35 3.73 16.46
C GLY A 117 -2.59 2.63 17.48
N GLY A 118 -3.77 2.61 18.10
CA GLY A 118 -4.13 1.59 19.09
C GLY A 118 -4.75 0.33 18.50
N GLU A 119 -4.70 0.13 17.18
CA GLU A 119 -5.51 -0.88 16.48
C GLU A 119 -4.66 -2.04 15.97
N ALA A 120 -5.19 -3.26 16.02
CA ALA A 120 -4.50 -4.38 15.39
C ALA A 120 -4.42 -4.14 13.87
N ILE A 121 -3.33 -4.59 13.24
CA ILE A 121 -3.21 -4.57 11.79
C ILE A 121 -3.92 -5.82 11.27
N ASP A 122 -5.06 -5.64 10.61
CA ASP A 122 -5.78 -6.72 9.94
C ASP A 122 -5.55 -6.64 8.43
N LEU A 123 -5.07 -7.74 7.84
CA LEU A 123 -4.82 -7.88 6.40
C LEU A 123 -5.64 -9.05 5.86
N TYR A 124 -6.41 -8.82 4.81
CA TYR A 124 -7.31 -9.80 4.23
C TYR A 124 -6.78 -10.34 2.91
N VAL A 125 -6.92 -11.66 2.71
CA VAL A 125 -6.49 -12.40 1.54
C VAL A 125 -7.65 -13.25 1.01
N SER A 126 -7.93 -13.17 -0.28
CA SER A 126 -8.90 -14.04 -0.94
C SER A 126 -8.46 -14.36 -2.37
N ALA A 127 -8.30 -15.63 -2.69
CA ALA A 127 -8.01 -16.09 -4.04
C ALA A 127 -9.15 -15.80 -5.03
N SER A 128 -10.39 -15.60 -4.56
CA SER A 128 -11.57 -15.48 -5.41
C SER A 128 -11.88 -14.04 -5.84
N ILE A 129 -11.71 -13.08 -4.92
CA ILE A 129 -12.03 -11.67 -5.14
C ILE A 129 -10.84 -10.73 -4.96
N GLY A 130 -9.71 -11.23 -4.44
CA GLY A 130 -8.53 -10.43 -4.16
C GLY A 130 -7.72 -10.06 -5.41
N SER A 131 -6.88 -9.04 -5.25
CA SER A 131 -5.98 -8.57 -6.32
C SER A 131 -4.66 -8.10 -5.72
N ASP A 132 -3.54 -8.60 -6.22
CA ASP A 132 -2.22 -8.14 -5.78
C ASP A 132 -1.79 -6.82 -6.44
N GLN A 133 -2.50 -6.38 -7.48
CA GLN A 133 -2.24 -5.12 -8.17
C GLN A 133 -3.06 -3.97 -7.60
N THR A 134 -4.29 -4.27 -7.16
CA THR A 134 -5.29 -3.25 -6.79
C THR A 134 -5.94 -3.50 -5.42
N GLY A 135 -5.69 -4.64 -4.78
CA GLY A 135 -6.06 -4.87 -3.39
C GLY A 135 -5.25 -3.97 -2.47
N ASN A 136 -5.85 -3.59 -1.35
CA ASN A 136 -5.19 -2.77 -0.32
C ASN A 136 -5.15 -3.48 1.05
N GLY A 137 -5.56 -4.75 1.10
CA GLY A 137 -5.54 -5.56 2.31
C GLY A 137 -6.75 -5.37 3.23
N THR A 138 -7.73 -4.55 2.85
CA THR A 138 -9.03 -4.45 3.54
C THR A 138 -9.94 -5.62 3.19
N GLU A 139 -11.00 -5.85 3.99
CA GLU A 139 -11.97 -6.91 3.73
C GLU A 139 -12.71 -6.72 2.39
N GLU A 140 -12.98 -5.48 1.98
CA GLU A 140 -13.64 -5.15 0.72
C GLU A 140 -12.70 -5.24 -0.50
N ARG A 141 -11.38 -5.09 -0.28
CA ARG A 141 -10.35 -5.13 -1.33
C ARG A 141 -9.14 -5.95 -0.87
N PRO A 142 -9.31 -7.27 -0.67
CA PRO A 142 -8.24 -8.13 -0.16
C PRO A 142 -7.13 -8.33 -1.19
N PHE A 143 -5.97 -8.79 -0.72
CA PHE A 143 -4.91 -9.29 -1.60
C PHE A 143 -5.29 -10.64 -2.19
N ALA A 144 -4.77 -10.97 -3.38
CA ALA A 144 -5.00 -12.28 -3.98
C ALA A 144 -4.12 -13.36 -3.34
N THR A 145 -2.91 -12.99 -2.90
CA THR A 145 -1.91 -13.89 -2.36
C THR A 145 -1.53 -13.58 -0.90
N ILE A 146 -1.17 -14.63 -0.16
CA ILE A 146 -0.72 -14.49 1.23
C ILE A 146 0.63 -13.77 1.26
N GLN A 147 1.52 -14.03 0.30
CA GLN A 147 2.81 -13.36 0.23
C GLN A 147 2.65 -11.84 0.03
N THR A 148 1.67 -11.38 -0.75
CA THR A 148 1.45 -9.94 -0.94
C THR A 148 1.00 -9.27 0.36
N ALA A 149 0.16 -9.92 1.16
CA ALA A 149 -0.19 -9.44 2.49
C ALA A 149 1.03 -9.38 3.42
N VAL A 150 1.86 -10.43 3.44
CA VAL A 150 3.11 -10.45 4.21
C VAL A 150 4.04 -9.30 3.82
N ASN A 151 4.12 -8.97 2.52
CA ASN A 151 4.98 -7.91 2.02
C ASN A 151 4.55 -6.50 2.47
N GLN A 152 3.31 -6.31 2.93
CA GLN A 152 2.84 -5.03 3.48
C GLN A 152 3.24 -4.83 4.94
N ILE A 153 3.72 -5.87 5.62
CA ILE A 153 4.04 -5.82 7.03
C ILE A 153 5.35 -5.03 7.23
N PRO A 154 5.36 -3.99 8.08
CA PRO A 154 6.60 -3.28 8.42
C PRO A 154 7.64 -4.18 9.09
N LEU A 155 8.93 -3.83 8.95
CA LEU A 155 10.03 -4.62 9.55
C LEU A 155 9.99 -4.67 11.08
N ILE A 156 9.43 -3.64 11.72
CA ILE A 156 9.26 -3.55 13.17
C ILE A 156 7.79 -3.25 13.41
N VAL A 157 7.08 -4.19 14.05
CA VAL A 157 5.66 -4.07 14.35
C VAL A 157 5.43 -4.20 15.83
N VAL A 158 5.02 -3.10 16.45
CA VAL A 158 4.66 -3.05 17.88
C VAL A 158 3.22 -3.48 18.14
N GLN A 159 2.33 -3.32 17.15
CA GLN A 159 0.94 -3.78 17.19
C GLN A 159 0.83 -5.28 16.86
N GLY A 160 -0.33 -5.88 17.13
CA GLY A 160 -0.63 -7.24 16.69
C GLY A 160 -1.04 -7.25 15.22
N VAL A 161 -0.51 -8.19 14.44
CA VAL A 161 -0.90 -8.42 13.03
C VAL A 161 -1.77 -9.67 12.93
N THR A 162 -2.86 -9.60 12.16
CA THR A 162 -3.63 -10.77 11.74
C THR A 162 -3.74 -10.78 10.22
N ILE A 163 -3.33 -11.88 9.60
CA ILE A 163 -3.64 -12.20 8.21
C ILE A 163 -4.86 -13.11 8.22
N TRP A 164 -5.98 -12.60 7.72
CA TRP A 164 -7.24 -13.29 7.51
C TRP A 164 -7.28 -13.87 6.10
N ILE A 165 -7.49 -15.19 6.01
CA ILE A 165 -7.45 -15.90 4.73
C ILE A 165 -8.84 -16.48 4.45
N ASP A 166 -9.42 -16.10 3.33
CA ASP A 166 -10.65 -16.69 2.81
C ASP A 166 -10.42 -18.13 2.33
N ASP A 167 -11.49 -18.93 2.32
CA ASP A 167 -11.45 -20.34 1.94
C ASP A 167 -10.84 -20.51 0.54
N GLY A 168 -9.89 -21.42 0.40
CA GLY A 168 -9.17 -21.53 -0.86
C GLY A 168 -7.91 -22.39 -0.82
N VAL A 169 -7.31 -22.55 -1.99
CA VAL A 169 -6.05 -23.25 -2.20
C VAL A 169 -5.00 -22.26 -2.68
N TYR A 170 -4.02 -21.99 -1.81
CA TYR A 170 -2.93 -21.06 -2.03
C TYR A 170 -1.65 -21.87 -2.22
N LEU A 171 -1.34 -22.18 -3.49
CA LEU A 171 -0.13 -22.91 -3.87
C LEU A 171 1.11 -21.99 -3.86
N GLU A 172 1.36 -21.38 -2.70
CA GLU A 172 2.38 -20.38 -2.43
C GLU A 172 3.38 -20.86 -1.37
N ASP A 173 4.62 -20.44 -1.53
CA ASP A 173 5.69 -20.59 -0.55
C ASP A 173 5.84 -19.29 0.23
N VAL A 174 5.08 -19.15 1.31
CA VAL A 174 5.00 -17.91 2.07
C VAL A 174 6.24 -17.74 2.94
N VAL A 175 7.02 -16.70 2.67
CA VAL A 175 8.25 -16.40 3.39
C VAL A 175 8.10 -15.10 4.19
N ILE A 176 8.21 -15.23 5.51
CA ILE A 176 8.33 -14.12 6.44
C ILE A 176 9.78 -14.07 6.90
N LYS A 177 10.49 -12.98 6.60
CA LYS A 177 11.93 -12.89 6.87
C LYS A 177 12.35 -11.55 7.46
N ASN A 178 13.20 -11.58 8.49
CA ASN A 178 13.81 -10.40 9.11
C ASN A 178 12.80 -9.39 9.71
N ILE A 179 11.65 -9.86 10.19
CA ILE A 179 10.62 -9.00 10.80
C ILE A 179 10.56 -9.23 12.32
N SER A 180 10.46 -8.13 13.06
CA SER A 180 10.25 -8.13 14.52
C SER A 180 8.80 -7.80 14.84
N PHE A 181 8.07 -8.78 15.37
CA PHE A 181 6.67 -8.68 15.76
C PHE A 181 6.52 -8.60 17.29
N THR A 182 5.48 -7.91 17.76
CA THR A 182 4.84 -8.28 19.03
C THR A 182 4.09 -9.59 18.85
N THR A 183 3.20 -9.64 17.85
CA THR A 183 2.43 -10.84 17.49
C THR A 183 2.03 -10.82 16.02
N ILE A 184 2.12 -11.96 15.34
CA ILE A 184 1.48 -12.21 14.04
C ILE A 184 0.60 -13.47 14.11
N ARG A 185 -0.60 -13.40 13.56
CA ARG A 185 -1.53 -14.53 13.42
C ARG A 185 -1.86 -14.75 11.96
N ILE A 186 -1.76 -15.99 11.48
CA ILE A 186 -2.13 -16.40 10.14
C ILE A 186 -3.23 -17.45 10.28
N ARG A 187 -4.46 -17.11 9.84
CA ARG A 187 -5.64 -17.94 10.12
C ARG A 187 -6.76 -17.74 9.10
N PRO A 188 -7.68 -18.73 8.96
CA PRO A 188 -8.91 -18.56 8.21
C PRO A 188 -9.75 -17.38 8.73
N GLN A 189 -10.42 -16.68 7.82
CA GLN A 189 -11.46 -15.69 8.14
C GLN A 189 -12.69 -16.38 8.74
N ASN A 190 -13.06 -17.54 8.20
CA ASN A 190 -14.18 -18.33 8.67
C ASN A 190 -13.91 -19.03 10.01
N ASN A 191 -14.94 -19.18 10.83
CA ASN A 191 -14.83 -19.88 12.11
C ASN A 191 -14.62 -21.40 11.90
N THR A 192 -13.43 -21.87 12.27
CA THR A 192 -13.01 -23.27 12.10
C THR A 192 -13.04 -24.09 13.39
N THR A 193 -13.57 -23.56 14.50
CA THR A 193 -13.51 -24.20 15.84
C THR A 193 -14.17 -25.59 15.90
N GLY A 194 -15.16 -25.86 15.04
CA GLY A 194 -15.87 -27.14 14.99
C GLY A 194 -15.23 -28.22 14.11
N ILE A 195 -14.19 -27.91 13.32
CA ILE A 195 -13.62 -28.84 12.34
C ILE A 195 -12.54 -29.70 13.00
N ASP A 196 -12.65 -31.03 13.02
CA ASP A 196 -11.54 -31.88 13.48
C ASP A 196 -10.57 -32.15 12.31
N PRO A 197 -9.30 -31.69 12.38
CA PRO A 197 -8.32 -31.90 11.31
C PRO A 197 -8.01 -33.38 11.01
N SER A 198 -8.33 -34.29 11.95
CA SER A 198 -8.12 -35.74 11.78
C SER A 198 -9.19 -36.43 10.94
N THR A 199 -10.36 -35.81 10.76
CA THR A 199 -11.50 -36.39 10.02
C THR A 199 -11.96 -35.55 8.84
N SER A 200 -11.53 -34.30 8.75
CA SER A 200 -12.00 -33.36 7.73
C SER A 200 -10.85 -32.54 7.15
N ASP A 201 -11.03 -32.05 5.93
CA ASP A 201 -10.14 -31.06 5.34
C ASP A 201 -10.37 -29.68 5.97
N LEU A 202 -9.31 -28.89 6.04
CA LEU A 202 -9.41 -27.50 6.46
C LEU A 202 -9.72 -26.63 5.23
N PRO A 203 -10.47 -25.53 5.42
CA PRO A 203 -10.94 -24.70 4.31
C PRO A 203 -9.81 -23.93 3.62
N VAL A 204 -8.76 -23.58 4.37
CA VAL A 204 -7.57 -22.90 3.86
C VAL A 204 -6.45 -23.91 3.67
N LYS A 205 -6.03 -24.07 2.42
CA LYS A 205 -4.93 -24.95 2.01
C LYS A 205 -3.76 -24.11 1.53
N VAL A 206 -2.58 -24.31 2.10
CA VAL A 206 -1.37 -23.54 1.77
C VAL A 206 -0.24 -24.50 1.44
N ARG A 207 0.62 -24.18 0.46
CA ARG A 207 1.77 -25.06 0.17
C ARG A 207 2.75 -25.07 1.32
N SER A 208 3.31 -23.92 1.66
CA SER A 208 4.20 -23.83 2.80
C SER A 208 4.27 -22.43 3.42
N ILE A 209 4.67 -22.38 4.69
CA ILE A 209 4.91 -21.14 5.44
C ILE A 209 6.25 -21.24 6.16
N GLY A 210 7.13 -20.25 5.97
CA GLY A 210 8.45 -20.21 6.58
C GLY A 210 8.72 -18.87 7.28
N PHE A 211 9.14 -18.96 8.54
CA PHE A 211 9.65 -17.83 9.32
C PHE A 211 11.17 -17.93 9.42
N TYR A 212 11.88 -16.92 8.92
CA TYR A 212 13.33 -16.87 8.93
C TYR A 212 13.80 -15.61 9.66
N GLN A 213 14.59 -15.76 10.71
CA GLN A 213 15.24 -14.61 11.36
C GLN A 213 14.22 -13.60 11.91
N CYS A 214 13.04 -14.08 12.33
CA CYS A 214 11.94 -13.27 12.84
C CYS A 214 11.93 -13.26 14.37
N LYS A 215 11.40 -12.20 14.99
CA LYS A 215 11.27 -12.10 16.46
C LYS A 215 9.81 -11.92 16.86
N GLY A 216 9.43 -12.40 18.04
CA GLY A 216 8.08 -12.24 18.59
C GLY A 216 7.29 -13.54 18.73
N TYR A 217 5.97 -13.40 18.86
CA TYR A 217 5.02 -14.50 18.89
C TYR A 217 4.35 -14.68 17.51
N PHE A 218 4.41 -15.87 16.96
CA PHE A 218 3.79 -16.23 15.69
C PHE A 218 2.69 -17.26 15.96
N GLN A 219 1.56 -17.14 15.30
CA GLN A 219 0.50 -18.14 15.35
C GLN A 219 0.09 -18.53 13.94
N VAL A 220 0.12 -19.83 13.66
CA VAL A 220 -0.45 -20.42 12.45
C VAL A 220 -1.55 -21.36 12.91
N SER A 221 -2.79 -21.08 12.50
CA SER A 221 -3.93 -21.86 12.98
C SER A 221 -4.88 -22.28 11.88
N SER A 222 -5.40 -23.51 11.98
CA SER A 222 -6.45 -24.07 11.10
C SER A 222 -6.09 -24.03 9.60
N ILE A 223 -4.82 -24.26 9.27
CA ILE A 223 -4.30 -24.35 7.90
C ILE A 223 -3.95 -25.80 7.57
N GLN A 224 -4.36 -26.25 6.37
CA GLN A 224 -3.94 -27.54 5.81
C GLN A 224 -2.77 -27.33 4.85
N PHE A 225 -1.65 -27.97 5.14
CA PHE A 225 -0.50 -27.96 4.26
C PHE A 225 -0.67 -29.00 3.14
N VAL A 226 -0.48 -28.55 1.90
CA VAL A 226 -0.66 -29.35 0.67
C VAL A 226 0.53 -29.16 -0.26
N ASP A 227 0.68 -30.02 -1.27
CA ASP A 227 1.80 -29.92 -2.23
C ASP A 227 3.18 -29.87 -1.54
N GLN A 228 3.32 -30.63 -0.43
CA GLN A 228 4.47 -30.52 0.49
C GLN A 228 5.79 -30.90 -0.18
N ILE A 229 5.76 -31.70 -1.24
CA ILE A 229 6.95 -32.07 -2.01
C ILE A 229 7.58 -30.88 -2.74
N ASN A 230 6.78 -29.87 -3.09
CA ASN A 230 7.21 -28.64 -3.74
C ASN A 230 7.34 -27.45 -2.77
N GLY A 231 7.11 -27.68 -1.47
CA GLY A 231 7.15 -26.64 -0.44
C GLY A 231 8.55 -26.05 -0.21
N LEU A 232 8.62 -25.07 0.70
CA LEU A 232 9.85 -24.36 1.04
C LEU A 232 11.03 -25.29 1.31
N LEU A 233 12.06 -25.18 0.46
CA LEU A 233 13.30 -25.94 0.55
C LEU A 233 14.25 -25.31 1.58
N PHE A 234 14.63 -26.09 2.59
CA PHE A 234 15.62 -25.71 3.58
C PHE A 234 16.52 -26.89 3.91
N GLU A 235 17.85 -26.69 3.81
CA GLU A 235 18.86 -27.72 4.06
C GLU A 235 18.60 -29.06 3.32
N GLY A 236 18.07 -29.01 2.09
CA GLY A 236 17.84 -30.19 1.25
C GLY A 236 16.52 -30.93 1.51
N TYR A 237 15.63 -30.39 2.34
CA TYR A 237 14.29 -30.91 2.60
C TYR A 237 13.24 -29.83 2.36
N SER A 238 12.07 -30.20 1.84
CA SER A 238 10.90 -29.31 1.82
C SER A 238 10.10 -29.44 3.12
N TYR A 239 9.47 -28.34 3.54
CA TYR A 239 8.67 -28.28 4.75
C TYR A 239 7.31 -27.63 4.50
N GLY A 240 6.25 -28.16 5.11
CA GLY A 240 4.96 -27.47 5.16
C GLY A 240 5.02 -26.24 6.05
N LEU A 241 5.61 -26.38 7.23
CA LEU A 241 5.77 -25.27 8.18
C LEU A 241 7.20 -25.21 8.72
N LEU A 242 7.81 -24.04 8.68
CA LEU A 242 9.20 -23.85 9.06
C LEU A 242 9.38 -22.62 9.95
N VAL A 243 10.17 -22.75 11.02
CA VAL A 243 10.72 -21.63 11.78
C VAL A 243 12.22 -21.84 12.04
N GLU A 244 13.04 -20.89 11.61
CA GLU A 244 14.49 -20.89 11.75
C GLU A 244 14.97 -19.51 12.23
N GLN A 245 15.85 -19.47 13.24
CA GLN A 245 16.32 -18.20 13.82
C GLN A 245 15.18 -17.29 14.27
N GLY A 246 14.12 -17.91 14.79
CA GLY A 246 12.82 -17.33 15.07
C GLY A 246 12.58 -17.03 16.55
N GLY A 247 11.42 -16.42 16.82
CA GLY A 247 10.83 -16.30 18.16
C GLY A 247 10.05 -17.55 18.57
N TYR A 248 8.78 -17.37 18.94
CA TYR A 248 7.89 -18.43 19.40
C TYR A 248 6.79 -18.70 18.37
N LEU A 249 6.72 -19.90 17.80
CA LEU A 249 5.67 -20.33 16.88
C LEU A 249 4.62 -21.20 17.58
N ALA A 250 3.40 -20.71 17.69
CA ALA A 250 2.21 -21.44 18.09
C ALA A 250 1.54 -22.06 16.85
N VAL A 251 1.39 -23.38 16.85
CA VAL A 251 0.76 -24.13 15.77
C VAL A 251 -0.48 -24.82 16.30
N GLU A 252 -1.64 -24.43 15.76
CA GLU A 252 -2.93 -24.81 16.31
C GLU A 252 -3.85 -25.39 15.24
N ARG A 253 -4.41 -26.59 15.46
CA ARG A 253 -5.41 -27.19 14.56
C ARG A 253 -4.98 -27.28 13.08
N CYS A 254 -3.67 -27.32 12.81
CA CYS A 254 -3.15 -27.46 11.46
C CYS A 254 -3.19 -28.93 10.99
N LYS A 255 -3.15 -29.15 9.68
CA LYS A 255 -3.18 -30.49 9.07
C LYS A 255 -2.02 -30.69 8.11
N PHE A 256 -1.30 -31.79 8.30
CA PHE A 256 -0.22 -32.28 7.43
C PHE A 256 -0.59 -33.70 7.01
N ALA A 257 -1.23 -33.87 5.85
CA ALA A 257 -1.87 -35.15 5.49
C ALA A 257 -1.59 -35.65 4.07
N GLU A 258 -0.70 -35.00 3.32
CA GLU A 258 -0.17 -35.55 2.07
C GLU A 258 0.85 -36.66 2.39
N ASP A 259 0.83 -37.76 1.62
CA ASP A 259 1.77 -38.87 1.81
C ASP A 259 3.17 -38.48 1.35
N THR A 260 3.99 -38.03 2.30
CA THR A 260 5.39 -37.66 2.07
C THR A 260 6.34 -38.78 2.48
N ARG A 261 5.85 -39.96 2.87
CA ARG A 261 6.71 -41.09 3.24
C ARG A 261 7.68 -41.42 2.10
N ASN A 262 8.95 -41.61 2.45
CA ASN A 262 10.04 -41.86 1.49
C ASN A 262 10.32 -40.69 0.51
N ARG A 263 9.86 -39.47 0.82
CA ARG A 263 10.19 -38.24 0.09
C ARG A 263 11.02 -37.30 0.97
N ASN A 264 11.75 -36.38 0.36
CA ASN A 264 12.47 -35.32 1.07
C ASN A 264 11.54 -34.15 1.47
N ALA A 265 10.35 -34.49 1.97
CA ALA A 265 9.33 -33.54 2.40
C ALA A 265 8.88 -33.88 3.82
N MET A 266 8.82 -32.88 4.69
CA MET A 266 8.58 -33.02 6.12
C MET A 266 7.42 -32.11 6.56
N GLY A 267 6.83 -32.42 7.72
CA GLY A 267 5.71 -31.64 8.25
C GLY A 267 6.15 -30.27 8.79
N ALA A 268 6.61 -30.26 10.04
CA ALA A 268 7.02 -29.04 10.74
C ALA A 268 8.51 -29.02 11.10
N TYR A 269 9.17 -27.87 10.93
CA TYR A 269 10.57 -27.63 11.29
C TYR A 269 10.70 -26.53 12.35
N CYS A 270 11.53 -26.78 13.38
CA CYS A 270 11.93 -25.78 14.37
C CYS A 270 13.45 -25.82 14.59
N GLY A 271 14.16 -24.75 14.23
CA GLY A 271 15.61 -24.67 14.37
C GLY A 271 16.16 -23.30 14.74
N GLY A 272 17.47 -23.24 14.99
CA GLY A 272 18.22 -22.00 15.18
C GLY A 272 17.67 -21.14 16.32
N MET A 273 17.76 -21.57 17.57
CA MET A 273 17.23 -20.82 18.74
C MET A 273 15.72 -20.49 18.73
N SER A 274 14.93 -21.07 17.81
CA SER A 274 13.48 -20.89 17.78
C SER A 274 12.77 -21.75 18.83
N ALA A 275 11.54 -21.36 19.18
CA ALA A 275 10.62 -22.20 19.93
C ALA A 275 9.35 -22.49 19.11
N MET A 276 8.80 -23.70 19.23
CA MET A 276 7.53 -24.11 18.60
C MET A 276 6.65 -24.85 19.61
N ASN A 277 5.37 -24.52 19.66
CA ASN A 277 4.35 -25.25 20.41
C ASN A 277 3.29 -25.80 19.46
N LEU A 278 3.15 -27.12 19.42
CA LEU A 278 2.17 -27.82 18.60
C LEU A 278 1.01 -28.26 19.46
N TYR A 279 -0.19 -27.70 19.23
CA TYR A 279 -1.33 -27.94 20.09
C TYR A 279 -2.72 -27.94 19.41
N THR A 280 -3.75 -28.15 20.23
CA THR A 280 -5.18 -28.26 19.86
C THR A 280 -5.39 -29.12 18.63
N THR A 281 -5.11 -30.43 18.72
CA THR A 281 -5.44 -31.41 17.67
C THR A 281 -4.76 -31.18 16.31
N THR A 282 -3.63 -30.47 16.26
CA THR A 282 -2.77 -30.45 15.07
C THR A 282 -2.46 -31.89 14.63
N TYR A 283 -2.73 -32.19 13.35
CA TYR A 283 -2.81 -33.54 12.82
C TYR A 283 -1.70 -33.83 11.80
N PHE A 284 -0.97 -34.93 11.99
CA PHE A 284 0.09 -35.41 11.10
C PHE A 284 -0.22 -36.83 10.61
N TYR A 285 -0.34 -37.00 9.29
CA TYR A 285 -0.65 -38.28 8.69
C TYR A 285 0.27 -38.58 7.51
N ARG A 286 0.89 -39.76 7.52
CA ARG A 286 1.79 -40.23 6.44
C ARG A 286 2.93 -39.26 6.10
N GLN A 287 3.53 -38.68 7.12
CA GLN A 287 4.72 -37.83 6.97
C GLN A 287 6.01 -38.67 7.01
N ASN A 288 7.05 -38.30 6.23
CA ASN A 288 8.38 -38.91 6.41
C ASN A 288 8.94 -38.56 7.80
N ILE A 289 8.97 -37.28 8.13
CA ILE A 289 9.21 -36.78 9.48
C ILE A 289 8.09 -35.79 9.78
N ALA A 290 7.27 -36.09 10.78
CA ALA A 290 6.19 -35.17 11.16
C ALA A 290 6.75 -33.89 11.79
N ILE A 291 7.72 -34.03 12.71
CA ILE A 291 8.31 -32.91 13.45
C ILE A 291 9.84 -33.05 13.43
N HIS A 292 10.52 -32.08 12.82
CA HIS A 292 11.97 -32.02 12.76
C HIS A 292 12.46 -30.83 13.57
N THR A 293 13.33 -31.05 14.57
CA THR A 293 13.94 -29.96 15.33
C THR A 293 15.45 -30.07 15.36
N LYS A 294 16.12 -28.92 15.21
CA LYS A 294 17.56 -28.82 14.99
C LYS A 294 18.20 -27.65 15.74
N LEU A 295 19.50 -27.68 15.99
CA LEU A 295 20.34 -26.50 16.33
C LEU A 295 19.73 -25.54 17.38
N MET A 296 19.61 -26.00 18.63
CA MET A 296 18.99 -25.23 19.73
C MET A 296 17.50 -24.89 19.56
N GLY A 297 16.82 -25.46 18.57
CA GLY A 297 15.37 -25.42 18.47
C GLY A 297 14.71 -26.07 19.69
N GLN A 298 13.56 -25.53 20.10
CA GLN A 298 12.78 -26.04 21.21
C GLN A 298 11.35 -26.34 20.77
N VAL A 299 10.90 -27.58 20.92
CA VAL A 299 9.52 -27.96 20.60
C VAL A 299 8.77 -28.40 21.85
N ASN A 300 7.53 -27.94 22.00
CA ASN A 300 6.58 -28.45 22.97
C ASN A 300 5.41 -29.14 22.27
N LEU A 301 5.07 -30.35 22.71
CA LEU A 301 4.01 -31.18 22.15
C LEU A 301 2.83 -31.25 23.13
N SER A 302 1.73 -30.61 22.76
CA SER A 302 0.55 -30.47 23.63
C SER A 302 -0.73 -30.87 22.89
N SER A 303 -1.17 -32.14 22.99
CA SER A 303 -2.41 -32.61 22.36
C SER A 303 -2.40 -32.61 20.82
N ILE A 304 -1.37 -33.21 20.24
CA ILE A 304 -1.29 -33.52 18.79
C ILE A 304 -1.96 -34.88 18.48
N LYS A 305 -2.39 -35.06 17.22
CA LYS A 305 -2.95 -36.32 16.69
C LYS A 305 -2.16 -36.75 15.45
N GLY A 306 -2.17 -38.04 15.13
CA GLY A 306 -1.54 -38.51 13.90
C GLY A 306 -1.42 -40.02 13.82
N SER A 307 -1.10 -40.51 12.62
CA SER A 307 -0.89 -41.94 12.35
C SER A 307 -0.08 -42.15 11.08
N GLU A 308 0.48 -43.36 10.94
CA GLU A 308 1.21 -43.82 9.75
C GLU A 308 2.43 -42.96 9.35
N ASN A 309 2.95 -42.12 10.23
CA ASN A 309 4.18 -41.38 9.95
C ASN A 309 5.40 -42.32 9.99
N THR A 310 6.42 -42.08 9.16
CA THR A 310 7.67 -42.87 9.22
C THR A 310 8.42 -42.54 10.51
N LYS A 311 8.68 -41.24 10.75
CA LYS A 311 9.23 -40.73 12.02
C LYS A 311 8.30 -39.70 12.63
N GLY A 312 8.09 -39.80 13.95
CA GLY A 312 7.27 -38.85 14.68
C GLY A 312 8.04 -37.56 14.93
N VAL A 313 9.08 -37.65 15.75
CA VAL A 313 9.97 -36.54 16.08
C VAL A 313 11.40 -36.92 15.76
N ARG A 314 12.10 -36.09 14.98
CA ARG A 314 13.57 -36.13 14.84
C ARG A 314 14.17 -34.94 15.58
N CYS A 315 14.99 -35.21 16.57
CA CYS A 315 15.62 -34.19 17.43
C CYS A 315 17.14 -34.23 17.27
N LEU A 316 17.72 -33.20 16.63
CA LEU A 316 19.15 -33.10 16.33
C LEU A 316 19.77 -31.88 17.02
N ALA A 317 20.57 -32.10 18.07
CA ALA A 317 21.16 -31.00 18.86
C ALA A 317 20.13 -29.93 19.30
N ALA A 318 18.95 -30.38 19.71
CA ALA A 318 17.76 -29.58 20.02
C ALA A 318 17.03 -30.13 21.26
N ILE A 319 15.93 -29.50 21.69
CA ILE A 319 15.13 -29.94 22.84
C ILE A 319 13.66 -30.14 22.44
N VAL A 320 13.08 -31.26 22.82
CA VAL A 320 11.64 -31.54 22.68
C VAL A 320 11.03 -31.86 24.03
N ARG A 321 9.86 -31.31 24.33
CA ARG A 321 9.07 -31.57 25.54
C ARG A 321 7.71 -32.14 25.15
N GLY A 322 7.28 -33.19 25.85
CA GLY A 322 5.98 -33.81 25.67
C GLY A 322 6.05 -35.24 25.13
N THR A 323 4.87 -35.84 24.92
CA THR A 323 4.73 -37.25 24.54
C THR A 323 3.89 -37.37 23.28
N LEU A 324 4.32 -38.24 22.36
CA LEU A 324 3.55 -38.56 21.16
C LEU A 324 2.40 -39.52 21.47
N PRO A 325 1.28 -39.44 20.73
CA PRO A 325 0.22 -40.44 20.79
C PRO A 325 0.73 -41.85 20.45
N SER A 326 0.06 -42.88 20.97
CA SER A 326 0.27 -44.26 20.52
C SER A 326 0.00 -44.37 19.01
N ASN A 327 0.81 -45.17 18.30
CA ASN A 327 0.69 -45.40 16.86
C ASN A 327 0.88 -44.14 15.98
N PHE A 328 1.45 -43.08 16.54
CA PHE A 328 1.72 -41.84 15.78
C PHE A 328 2.69 -42.06 14.62
N ALA A 329 3.74 -42.88 14.82
CA ALA A 329 4.75 -43.17 13.81
C ALA A 329 5.38 -44.55 14.01
N SER A 330 5.95 -45.13 12.95
CA SER A 330 6.74 -46.36 13.01
C SER A 330 8.00 -46.20 13.88
N THR A 331 8.66 -45.05 13.77
CA THR A 331 9.71 -44.61 14.70
C THR A 331 9.18 -43.39 15.46
N PRO A 332 8.67 -43.55 16.70
CA PRO A 332 8.10 -42.42 17.44
C PRO A 332 9.08 -41.27 17.61
N THR A 333 10.30 -41.57 18.07
CA THR A 333 11.34 -40.56 18.33
C THR A 333 12.69 -41.02 17.80
N GLU A 334 13.42 -40.12 17.16
CA GLU A 334 14.81 -40.27 16.72
C GLU A 334 15.64 -39.15 17.34
N VAL A 335 16.63 -39.50 18.17
CA VAL A 335 17.57 -38.55 18.78
C VAL A 335 18.90 -38.63 18.05
N VAL A 336 19.45 -37.48 17.66
CA VAL A 336 20.70 -37.35 16.92
C VAL A 336 21.58 -36.30 17.62
N GLU A 337 22.89 -36.56 17.68
CA GLU A 337 23.87 -35.72 18.40
C GLU A 337 23.42 -35.44 19.84
N ASN A 338 23.53 -34.19 20.30
CA ASN A 338 23.16 -33.75 21.65
C ASN A 338 21.66 -33.43 21.77
N GLY A 339 20.81 -34.08 20.99
CA GLY A 339 19.36 -33.92 21.07
C GLY A 339 18.80 -34.44 22.40
N LEU A 340 17.77 -33.78 22.92
CA LEU A 340 17.13 -34.15 24.17
C LEU A 340 15.61 -34.16 24.04
N ILE A 341 14.98 -35.27 24.43
CA ILE A 341 13.52 -35.40 24.50
C ILE A 341 13.12 -35.64 25.95
N ILE A 342 12.30 -34.75 26.49
CA ILE A 342 11.84 -34.75 27.88
C ILE A 342 10.36 -35.11 27.90
N THR A 343 10.02 -36.23 28.53
CA THR A 343 8.64 -36.67 28.68
C THR A 343 8.12 -36.33 30.09
N LYS A 344 6.81 -36.49 30.30
CA LYS A 344 6.18 -36.17 31.59
C LYS A 344 6.83 -36.97 32.73
N GLY A 345 7.35 -36.27 33.73
CA GLY A 345 7.96 -36.88 34.92
C GLY A 345 9.42 -37.30 34.77
N THR A 346 10.09 -36.95 33.65
CA THR A 346 11.53 -37.19 33.50
C THR A 346 12.33 -36.31 34.48
N VAL A 347 13.18 -36.93 35.30
CA VAL A 347 14.18 -36.25 36.13
C VAL A 347 15.53 -36.39 35.44
N LEU A 348 16.19 -35.27 35.12
CA LEU A 348 17.56 -35.26 34.58
C LEU A 348 18.52 -35.27 35.77
N SER A 349 19.29 -36.34 35.92
CA SER A 349 20.28 -36.54 36.99
C SER A 349 21.67 -36.05 36.62
#